data_AF-A0A183H7E6-F1
#
_entry.id   AF-A0A183H7E6-F1
#
_cell.length_a   1.000
_cell.length_b   1.000
_cell.length_c   1.000
_cell.angle_alpha   90.00
_cell.angle_beta   90.00
_cell.angle_gamma   90.00
#
_symmetry.space_group_name_H-M   'P 1'
#
loop_
_entity.id
_entity.type
_entity.pdbx_description
1 polymer ?
#
loop_
_entity_poly.entity_id
_entity_poly.type
_entity_poly.pdbx_seq_one_letter_code
_entity_poly.pdbx_strand_id
1 'polypeptide(L)'
;LQNLGIKHLSAGELLRAEREREGSQYGQVIESHIRNGTIVPVEITCKLLENNFKNPFRGYRFGLRYKIYHENHATDLISKQRMKAMDNSPSAKIFLIDGFPRNQDNVDGWERMMLSKAKVLFVLYIHCPDDICVKRCLSRNEGRSDDNEESLRKRIKTYHTQTIPIIEYYKAQNLVRQISAVTSAEEVFF
;
A
#
# COMPACT_ATOMS: atom_id res chain seq x y z
N LEU A 1 -2.55 7.58 13.40
CA LEU A 1 -1.83 6.30 13.15
C LEU A 1 -0.53 6.18 13.93
N GLN A 2 0.40 7.16 13.88
CA GLN A 2 1.68 7.08 14.61
C GLN A 2 1.52 6.88 16.13
N ASN A 3 0.50 7.49 16.74
CA ASN A 3 0.21 7.33 18.17
C ASN A 3 -0.44 5.99 18.54
N LEU A 4 -0.84 5.18 17.55
CA LEU A 4 -1.48 3.86 17.75
C LEU A 4 -0.48 2.70 17.55
N GLY A 5 0.78 2.98 17.23
CA GLY A 5 1.77 1.94 16.89
C GLY A 5 1.46 1.18 15.59
N ILE A 6 0.58 1.72 14.74
CA ILE A 6 0.20 1.13 13.45
C ILE A 6 1.12 1.67 12.36
N LYS A 7 1.81 0.78 11.62
CA LYS A 7 2.58 1.15 10.43
C LYS A 7 1.70 1.07 9.18
N HIS A 8 1.59 2.16 8.43
CA HIS A 8 0.90 2.17 7.15
C HIS A 8 1.84 1.71 6.02
N LEU A 9 1.33 0.86 5.12
CA LEU A 9 2.02 0.35 3.94
C LEU A 9 1.07 0.40 2.74
N SER A 10 1.33 1.29 1.77
CA SER A 10 0.61 1.29 0.50
C SER A 10 1.31 0.38 -0.50
N ALA A 11 0.62 -0.65 -0.99
CA ALA A 11 1.20 -1.60 -1.96
C ALA A 11 1.66 -0.90 -3.24
N GLY A 12 0.89 0.10 -3.71
CA GLY A 12 1.26 0.88 -4.89
C GLY A 12 2.53 1.72 -4.68
N GLU A 13 2.75 2.26 -3.48
CA GLU A 13 3.99 2.99 -3.16
C GLU A 13 5.19 2.06 -3.05
N LEU A 14 5.02 0.90 -2.40
CA LEU A 14 6.07 -0.12 -2.32
C LEU A 14 6.53 -0.56 -3.71
N LEU A 15 5.59 -0.78 -4.64
CA LEU A 15 5.89 -1.13 -6.03
C LEU A 15 6.63 0.00 -6.76
N ARG A 16 6.13 1.24 -6.70
CA ARG A 16 6.78 2.39 -7.35
C ARG A 16 8.19 2.61 -6.84
N ALA A 17 8.40 2.45 -5.55
CA ALA A 17 9.70 2.69 -4.95
C ALA A 17 10.67 1.50 -5.16
N GLU A 18 10.18 0.26 -5.20
CA GLU A 18 11.00 -0.90 -5.61
C GLU A 18 11.41 -0.79 -7.08
N ARG A 19 10.53 -0.29 -7.94
CA ARG A 19 10.85 0.01 -9.34
C ARG A 19 12.04 0.96 -9.47
N GLU A 20 12.05 2.02 -8.67
CA GLU A 20 13.08 3.07 -8.72
C GLU A 20 14.35 2.69 -7.95
N ARG A 21 14.36 1.56 -7.25
CA ARG A 21 15.47 1.13 -6.40
C ARG A 21 16.61 0.57 -7.26
N GLU A 22 17.78 1.21 -7.15
CA GLU A 22 19.00 0.74 -7.79
C GLU A 22 19.34 -0.71 -7.37
N GLY A 23 19.72 -1.54 -8.35
CA GLY A 23 19.97 -2.96 -8.15
C GLY A 23 18.73 -3.77 -7.74
N SER A 24 17.51 -3.28 -7.99
CA SER A 24 16.31 -4.07 -7.75
C SER A 24 16.24 -5.28 -8.69
N GLN A 25 16.02 -6.46 -8.10
CA GLN A 25 15.71 -7.67 -8.84
C GLN A 25 14.30 -7.63 -9.48
N TYR A 26 13.41 -6.77 -8.99
CA TYR A 26 12.03 -6.65 -9.44
C TYR A 26 11.77 -5.43 -10.31
N GLY A 27 12.70 -4.47 -10.38
CA GLY A 27 12.42 -3.15 -10.94
C GLY A 27 11.95 -3.19 -12.40
N GLN A 28 12.59 -3.99 -13.25
CA GLN A 28 12.19 -4.18 -14.65
C GLN A 28 10.83 -4.87 -14.80
N VAL A 29 10.56 -5.87 -13.97
CA VAL A 29 9.27 -6.60 -13.97
C VAL A 29 8.14 -5.64 -13.58
N ILE A 30 8.33 -4.86 -12.50
CA ILE A 30 7.35 -3.88 -12.04
C ILE A 30 7.10 -2.81 -13.10
N GLU A 31 8.16 -2.26 -13.71
CA GLU A 31 8.02 -1.24 -14.76
C GLU A 31 7.24 -1.77 -15.97
N SER A 32 7.53 -2.99 -16.42
CA SER A 32 6.81 -3.63 -17.53
C SER A 32 5.32 -3.75 -17.24
N HIS A 33 4.94 -4.22 -16.05
CA HIS A 33 3.54 -4.36 -15.67
C HIS A 33 2.82 -3.01 -15.54
N ILE A 34 3.47 -2.02 -14.91
CA ILE A 34 2.92 -0.66 -14.78
C ILE A 34 2.68 -0.03 -16.16
N ARG A 35 3.68 -0.10 -17.06
CA ARG A 35 3.58 0.47 -18.41
C ARG A 35 2.49 -0.20 -19.24
N ASN A 36 2.33 -1.51 -19.11
CA ASN A 36 1.35 -2.29 -19.86
C ASN A 36 -0.05 -2.32 -19.21
N GLY A 37 -0.23 -1.67 -18.04
CA GLY A 37 -1.50 -1.68 -17.32
C GLY A 37 -1.91 -3.07 -16.82
N THR A 38 -0.95 -3.98 -16.65
CA THR A 38 -1.19 -5.34 -16.14
C THR A 38 -0.86 -5.43 -14.65
N ILE A 39 -1.36 -6.47 -14.00
CA ILE A 39 -1.16 -6.67 -12.55
C ILE A 39 0.24 -7.23 -12.32
N VAL A 40 0.98 -6.60 -11.40
CA VAL A 40 2.27 -7.14 -10.93
C VAL A 40 2.04 -8.48 -10.22
N PRO A 41 2.87 -9.51 -10.46
CA PRO A 41 2.79 -10.80 -9.77
C PRO A 41 2.70 -10.64 -8.26
N VAL A 42 1.72 -11.33 -7.66
CA VAL A 42 1.40 -11.21 -6.23
C VAL A 42 2.60 -11.51 -5.34
N GLU A 43 3.47 -12.43 -5.77
CA GLU A 43 4.68 -12.84 -5.05
C GLU A 43 5.61 -11.65 -4.78
N ILE A 44 5.71 -10.71 -5.73
CA ILE A 44 6.52 -9.50 -5.58
C ILE A 44 5.91 -8.62 -4.49
N THR A 45 4.61 -8.32 -4.56
CA THR A 45 3.93 -7.50 -3.55
C THR A 45 3.98 -8.13 -2.16
N CYS A 46 3.71 -9.43 -2.04
CA CYS A 46 3.83 -10.17 -0.78
C CYS A 46 5.26 -10.11 -0.23
N LYS A 47 6.28 -10.22 -1.09
CA LYS A 47 7.68 -10.13 -0.64
C LYS A 47 8.05 -8.74 -0.13
N LEU A 48 7.57 -7.69 -0.81
CA LEU A 48 7.77 -6.31 -0.36
C LEU A 48 7.09 -6.03 0.98
N LEU A 49 5.88 -6.57 1.20
CA LEU A 49 5.19 -6.51 2.47
C LEU A 49 5.93 -7.29 3.57
N GLU A 50 6.34 -8.54 3.30
CA GLU A 50 7.12 -9.36 4.24
C GLU A 50 8.41 -8.66 4.70
N ASN A 51 9.15 -8.07 3.77
CA ASN A 51 10.38 -7.34 4.09
C ASN A 51 10.10 -6.13 5.01
N ASN A 52 8.96 -5.47 4.82
CA ASN A 52 8.51 -4.35 5.66
C ASN A 52 7.98 -4.78 7.02
N PHE A 53 7.47 -6.01 7.15
CA PHE A 53 7.10 -6.59 8.45
C PHE A 53 8.33 -6.92 9.28
N LYS A 54 9.35 -7.52 8.64
CA LYS A 54 10.62 -7.88 9.29
C LYS A 54 11.47 -6.67 9.64
N ASN A 55 11.44 -5.63 8.82
CA ASN A 55 12.24 -4.41 9.03
C ASN A 55 11.34 -3.16 8.94
N PRO A 56 10.50 -2.88 9.96
CA PRO A 56 9.52 -1.80 9.91
C PRO A 56 10.16 -0.41 9.74
N PHE A 57 11.45 -0.26 10.01
CA PHE A 57 12.17 1.01 9.89
C PHE A 57 13.10 1.10 8.65
N ARG A 58 13.20 0.06 7.81
CA ARG A 58 13.91 0.13 6.52
C ARG A 58 13.01 0.84 5.52
N GLY A 59 13.00 2.16 5.61
CA GLY A 59 11.98 3.02 5.02
C GLY A 59 11.99 3.06 3.49
N TYR A 60 10.89 2.64 2.90
CA TYR A 60 10.25 3.45 1.87
C TYR A 60 9.63 4.66 2.59
N ARG A 61 10.39 5.76 2.73
CA ARG A 61 9.89 6.94 3.45
C ARG A 61 8.82 7.61 2.59
N PHE A 62 7.61 7.66 3.16
CA PHE A 62 6.50 8.51 2.75
C PHE A 62 6.97 9.89 2.27
N GLY A 63 6.64 10.28 1.04
CA GLY A 63 6.23 11.63 0.62
C GLY A 63 7.09 12.86 0.95
N LEU A 64 8.27 12.76 1.56
CA LEU A 64 9.20 13.87 1.75
C LEU A 64 10.48 13.53 0.99
N ARG A 65 10.65 14.14 -0.19
CA ARG A 65 11.95 14.22 -0.87
C ARG A 65 12.98 14.84 0.07
N TYR A 66 13.72 14.04 0.81
CA TYR A 66 15.10 14.40 1.12
C TYR A 66 15.94 13.93 -0.05
N LYS A 67 16.15 14.84 -1.01
CA LYS A 67 17.25 14.75 -1.97
C LYS A 67 18.54 14.62 -1.15
N ILE A 68 19.11 13.43 -1.06
CA ILE A 68 20.51 13.28 -0.64
C ILE A 68 21.32 13.49 -1.91
N TYR A 69 21.77 14.73 -2.13
CA TYR A 69 22.88 14.98 -3.05
C TYR A 69 24.19 14.68 -2.30
N HIS A 70 25.01 13.84 -2.93
CA HIS A 70 26.45 13.56 -2.77
C HIS A 70 27.10 13.50 -1.38
N GLU A 71 27.62 12.30 -1.11
CA GLU A 71 28.98 11.97 -0.62
C GLU A 71 29.63 12.88 0.41
N ASN A 72 29.72 12.38 1.65
CA ASN A 72 30.84 12.62 2.57
C ASN A 72 30.85 11.52 3.67
N HIS A 73 32.02 10.94 3.96
CA HIS A 73 32.25 9.76 4.84
C HIS A 73 31.64 9.82 6.27
N ALA A 74 31.16 10.97 6.74
CA ALA A 74 30.49 11.12 8.04
C ALA A 74 29.05 10.55 8.07
N THR A 75 28.37 10.46 6.93
CA THR A 75 26.98 9.95 6.84
C THR A 75 26.89 8.45 7.09
N ASP A 76 27.96 7.70 6.82
CA ASP A 76 28.00 6.25 7.00
C ASP A 76 28.02 5.86 8.48
N LEU A 77 28.72 6.62 9.34
CA LEU A 77 28.74 6.38 10.79
C LEU A 77 27.41 6.74 11.46
N ILE A 78 26.78 7.85 11.07
CA ILE A 78 25.44 8.22 11.57
C ILE A 78 24.39 7.22 11.09
N SER A 79 24.52 6.70 9.87
CA SER A 79 23.65 5.64 9.34
C SER A 79 23.84 4.32 10.09
N LYS A 80 25.09 3.92 10.36
CA LYS A 80 25.43 2.72 11.16
C LYS A 80 25.00 2.83 12.62
N GLN A 81 25.15 4.01 13.25
CA GLN A 81 24.67 4.25 14.61
C GLN A 81 23.15 4.29 14.68
N ARG A 82 22.47 4.87 13.69
CA ARG A 82 20.99 4.82 13.57
C ARG A 82 20.48 3.41 13.34
N MET A 83 21.14 2.61 12.49
CA MET A 83 20.81 1.19 12.33
C MET A 83 20.91 0.41 13.64
N LYS A 84 21.97 0.64 14.44
CA LYS A 84 22.11 0.03 15.78
C LYS A 84 21.07 0.53 16.79
N ALA A 85 20.66 1.80 16.72
CA ALA A 85 19.60 2.34 17.59
C ALA A 85 18.19 1.89 17.19
N MET A 86 17.96 1.62 15.90
CA MET A 86 16.68 1.16 15.33
C MET A 86 16.37 -0.31 15.63
N ASP A 87 17.40 -1.12 15.89
CA ASP A 87 17.26 -2.53 16.33
C ASP A 87 16.66 -2.63 17.74
N ASN A 88 16.70 -1.55 18.52
CA ASN A 88 16.19 -1.45 19.89
C ASN A 88 14.82 -0.74 20.01
N SER A 89 14.21 -0.31 18.89
CA SER A 89 12.87 0.29 18.90
C SER A 89 11.80 -0.80 18.81
N PRO A 90 10.66 -0.71 19.55
CA PRO A 90 9.59 -1.68 19.42
C PRO A 90 9.17 -1.80 17.95
N SER A 91 9.37 -2.96 17.35
CA SER A 91 8.91 -3.23 16.00
C SER A 91 7.39 -3.03 15.96
N ALA A 92 6.91 -2.27 14.97
CA ALA A 92 5.48 -2.13 14.76
C ALA A 92 4.87 -3.53 14.61
N LYS A 93 3.94 -3.89 15.49
CA LYS A 93 3.27 -5.21 15.49
C LYS A 93 1.99 -5.23 14.65
N ILE A 94 1.47 -4.04 14.31
CA ILE A 94 0.21 -3.86 13.58
C ILE A 94 0.50 -3.05 12.31
N PHE A 95 -0.01 -3.54 11.19
CA PHE A 95 0.18 -2.92 9.88
C PHE A 95 -1.18 -2.62 9.25
N LEU A 96 -1.33 -1.40 8.72
CA LEU A 96 -2.42 -1.03 7.83
C LEU A 96 -1.91 -1.16 6.39
N ILE A 97 -2.45 -2.12 5.65
CA ILE A 97 -2.09 -2.36 4.25
C ILE A 97 -3.14 -1.70 3.37
N ASP A 98 -2.73 -0.70 2.59
CA ASP A 98 -3.59 -0.01 1.63
C ASP A 98 -3.34 -0.55 0.22
N GLY A 99 -4.44 -0.75 -0.52
CA GLY A 99 -4.42 -1.10 -1.93
C GLY A 99 -4.00 -2.54 -2.22
N PHE A 100 -4.06 -3.46 -1.25
CA PHE A 100 -3.84 -4.89 -1.43
C PHE A 100 -4.61 -5.69 -0.36
N PRO A 101 -5.24 -6.82 -0.71
CA PRO A 101 -5.41 -7.43 -2.04
C PRO A 101 -6.41 -6.67 -2.94
N ARG A 102 -6.27 -6.76 -4.28
CA ARG A 102 -7.17 -6.11 -5.26
C ARG A 102 -7.95 -7.06 -6.17
N ASN A 103 -7.58 -8.33 -6.22
CA ASN A 103 -8.30 -9.38 -6.93
C ASN A 103 -8.11 -10.74 -6.23
N GLN A 104 -8.75 -11.79 -6.76
CA GLN A 104 -8.64 -13.14 -6.19
C GLN A 104 -7.20 -13.67 -6.22
N ASP A 105 -6.44 -13.48 -7.30
CA ASP A 105 -5.04 -13.90 -7.37
C ASP A 105 -4.18 -13.30 -6.24
N ASN A 106 -4.48 -12.06 -5.83
CA ASN A 106 -3.83 -11.41 -4.69
C ASN A 106 -4.20 -12.08 -3.35
N VAL A 107 -5.46 -12.47 -3.17
CA VAL A 107 -5.92 -13.21 -1.98
C VAL A 107 -5.21 -14.55 -1.92
N ASP A 108 -5.25 -15.31 -3.01
CA ASP A 108 -4.65 -16.65 -3.05
C ASP A 108 -3.13 -16.61 -2.81
N GLY A 109 -2.45 -15.63 -3.42
CA GLY A 109 -1.01 -15.43 -3.18
C GLY A 109 -0.69 -15.01 -1.74
N TRP A 110 -1.51 -14.12 -1.15
CA TRP A 110 -1.40 -13.79 0.26
C TRP A 110 -1.57 -15.02 1.14
N GLU A 111 -2.59 -15.83 0.87
CA GLU A 111 -2.87 -17.03 1.66
C GLU A 111 -1.71 -18.02 1.64
N ARG A 112 -1.17 -18.28 0.44
CA ARG A 112 -0.01 -19.15 0.24
C ARG A 112 1.24 -18.65 0.97
N MET A 113 1.51 -17.34 0.95
CA MET A 113 2.81 -16.80 1.35
C MET A 113 2.86 -16.19 2.75
N MET A 114 1.72 -15.74 3.27
CA MET A 114 1.67 -14.81 4.41
C MET A 114 0.89 -15.33 5.62
N LEU A 115 0.01 -16.33 5.50
CA LEU A 115 -0.77 -16.81 6.66
C LEU A 115 0.08 -17.35 7.82
N SER A 116 1.25 -17.93 7.52
CA SER A 116 2.19 -18.38 8.56
C SER A 116 3.03 -17.25 9.17
N LYS A 117 2.95 -16.04 8.63
CA LYS A 117 3.82 -14.89 8.98
C LYS A 117 3.04 -13.70 9.54
N ALA A 118 1.79 -13.54 9.14
CA ALA A 118 0.94 -12.42 9.52
C ALA A 118 -0.51 -12.88 9.66
N LYS A 119 -1.19 -12.39 10.70
CA LYS A 119 -2.62 -12.58 10.90
C LYS A 119 -3.38 -11.38 10.38
N VAL A 120 -4.38 -11.61 9.53
CA VAL A 120 -5.35 -10.57 9.14
C VAL A 120 -6.28 -10.32 10.33
N LEU A 121 -6.29 -9.10 10.86
CA LEU A 121 -7.15 -8.73 11.99
C LEU A 121 -8.56 -8.40 11.54
N PHE A 122 -8.69 -7.57 10.50
CA PHE A 122 -9.93 -7.21 9.83
C PHE A 122 -9.61 -6.50 8.51
N VAL A 123 -10.62 -6.37 7.65
CA VAL A 123 -10.63 -5.53 6.45
C VAL A 123 -11.46 -4.29 6.75
N LEU A 124 -10.83 -3.12 6.69
CA LEU A 124 -11.55 -1.84 6.77
C LEU A 124 -12.13 -1.52 5.40
N TYR A 125 -13.46 -1.61 5.28
CA TYR A 125 -14.16 -1.26 4.06
C TYR A 125 -14.73 0.16 4.14
N ILE A 126 -14.10 1.08 3.42
CA ILE A 126 -14.53 2.47 3.31
C ILE A 126 -15.51 2.58 2.14
N HIS A 127 -16.81 2.44 2.42
CA HIS A 127 -17.85 2.49 1.40
C HIS A 127 -18.16 3.93 1.00
N CYS A 128 -18.06 4.22 -0.30
CA CYS A 128 -18.44 5.51 -0.88
C CYS A 128 -19.13 5.26 -2.23
N PRO A 129 -20.31 5.84 -2.47
CA PRO A 129 -20.98 5.79 -3.78
C PRO A 129 -20.07 6.26 -4.92
N ASP A 130 -20.20 5.63 -6.08
CA ASP A 130 -19.34 5.87 -7.25
C ASP A 130 -19.41 7.32 -7.72
N ASP A 131 -20.59 7.94 -7.73
CA ASP A 131 -20.76 9.33 -8.18
C ASP A 131 -20.02 10.32 -7.26
N ILE A 132 -20.02 10.06 -5.94
CA ILE A 132 -19.25 10.83 -4.96
C ILE A 132 -17.75 10.59 -5.16
N CYS A 133 -17.33 9.36 -5.41
CA CYS A 133 -15.92 9.03 -5.72
C CYS A 133 -15.45 9.78 -6.98
N VAL A 134 -16.23 9.75 -8.06
CA VAL A 134 -15.90 10.46 -9.31
C VAL A 134 -15.78 11.96 -9.06
N LYS A 135 -16.76 12.57 -8.40
CA LYS A 135 -16.73 14.01 -8.05
C LYS A 135 -15.46 14.36 -7.27
N ARG A 136 -15.12 13.57 -6.24
CA ARG A 136 -13.92 13.77 -5.41
C ARG A 136 -12.63 13.59 -6.19
N CYS A 137 -12.57 12.64 -7.13
CA CYS A 137 -11.39 12.42 -7.95
C CYS A 137 -11.18 13.55 -8.96
N LEU A 138 -12.25 13.99 -9.64
CA LEU A 138 -12.17 15.10 -10.60
C LEU A 138 -11.83 16.44 -9.94
N SER A 139 -12.18 16.63 -8.65
CA SER A 139 -11.81 17.84 -7.91
C SER A 139 -10.37 17.84 -7.39
N ARG A 140 -9.63 16.72 -7.46
CA ARG A 140 -8.23 16.65 -7.01
C ARG A 140 -7.34 17.28 -8.06
N ASN A 141 -6.97 18.54 -7.85
CA ASN A 141 -6.08 19.29 -8.74
C ASN A 141 -4.59 18.91 -8.52
N GLU A 142 -4.28 17.61 -8.33
CA GLU A 142 -2.99 17.11 -7.84
C GLU A 142 -2.07 16.54 -8.94
N GLY A 143 -2.36 16.79 -10.22
CA GLY A 143 -1.41 16.53 -11.32
C GLY A 143 -1.12 15.06 -11.61
N ARG A 144 -2.04 14.15 -11.28
CA ARG A 144 -1.98 12.76 -11.78
C ARG A 144 -2.45 12.70 -13.22
N SER A 145 -1.58 12.25 -14.11
CA SER A 145 -1.85 12.18 -15.56
C SER A 145 -2.95 11.20 -15.95
N ASP A 146 -3.43 10.38 -15.01
CA ASP A 146 -4.45 9.35 -15.20
C ASP A 146 -5.84 9.69 -14.62
N ASP A 147 -6.02 10.85 -13.95
CA ASP A 147 -7.33 11.25 -13.38
C ASP A 147 -8.22 11.99 -14.41
N ASN A 148 -8.56 11.30 -15.50
CA ASN A 148 -9.64 11.71 -16.41
C ASN A 148 -10.88 10.81 -16.24
N GLU A 149 -12.05 11.26 -16.71
CA GLU A 149 -13.31 10.56 -16.51
C GLU A 149 -13.29 9.12 -17.07
N GLU A 150 -12.66 8.89 -18.22
CA GLU A 150 -12.56 7.57 -18.84
C GLU A 150 -11.76 6.59 -17.95
N SER A 151 -10.60 7.03 -17.45
CA SER A 151 -9.76 6.26 -16.54
C SER A 151 -10.47 5.97 -15.22
N LEU A 152 -11.22 6.94 -14.67
CA LEU A 152 -12.00 6.75 -13.45
C LEU A 152 -13.10 5.70 -13.64
N ARG A 153 -13.82 5.74 -14.76
CA ARG A 153 -14.83 4.72 -15.11
C ARG A 153 -14.23 3.33 -15.24
N LYS A 154 -13.06 3.19 -15.87
CA LYS A 154 -12.33 1.91 -15.94
C LYS A 154 -11.94 1.41 -14.55
N ARG A 155 -11.43 2.28 -13.67
CA ARG A 155 -11.05 1.93 -12.29
C ARG A 155 -12.26 1.50 -11.45
N ILE A 156 -13.39 2.19 -11.58
CA ILE A 156 -14.64 1.82 -10.91
C ILE A 156 -15.13 0.46 -11.40
N LYS A 157 -15.12 0.23 -12.72
CA LYS A 157 -15.49 -1.08 -13.28
C LYS A 157 -14.60 -2.20 -12.73
N THR A 158 -13.28 -2.03 -12.75
CA THR A 158 -12.34 -3.01 -12.19
C THR A 158 -12.55 -3.23 -10.70
N TYR A 159 -12.81 -2.17 -9.94
CA TYR A 159 -13.11 -2.27 -8.52
C TYR A 159 -14.36 -3.16 -8.26
N HIS A 160 -15.45 -2.91 -9.00
CA HIS A 160 -16.66 -3.72 -8.87
C HIS A 160 -16.47 -5.17 -9.30
N THR A 161 -15.71 -5.42 -10.36
CA THR A 161 -15.54 -6.79 -10.88
C THR A 161 -14.48 -7.61 -10.16
N GLN A 162 -13.43 -6.97 -9.62
CA GLN A 162 -12.29 -7.67 -9.03
C GLN A 162 -12.15 -7.47 -7.52
N THR A 163 -12.49 -6.30 -6.99
CA THR A 163 -12.29 -5.97 -5.57
C THR A 163 -13.50 -6.30 -4.70
N ILE A 164 -14.73 -6.01 -5.17
CA ILE A 164 -15.96 -6.33 -4.41
C ILE A 164 -16.04 -7.82 -4.02
N PRO A 165 -15.73 -8.80 -4.89
CA PRO A 165 -15.73 -10.22 -4.50
C PRO A 165 -14.81 -10.53 -3.31
N ILE A 166 -13.69 -9.82 -3.16
CA ILE A 166 -12.77 -9.98 -2.03
C ILE A 166 -13.39 -9.44 -0.74
N ILE A 167 -14.13 -8.33 -0.83
CA ILE A 167 -14.83 -7.78 0.33
C ILE A 167 -15.87 -8.80 0.80
N GLU A 168 -16.64 -9.39 -0.11
CA GLU A 168 -17.60 -10.45 0.23
C GLU A 168 -16.92 -11.70 0.79
N TYR A 169 -15.76 -12.10 0.25
CA TYR A 169 -14.93 -13.19 0.79
C TYR A 169 -14.56 -12.97 2.27
N TYR A 170 -14.06 -11.78 2.63
CA TYR A 170 -13.73 -11.46 4.03
C TYR A 170 -14.97 -11.20 4.90
N LYS A 171 -16.07 -10.75 4.31
CA LYS A 171 -17.34 -10.53 5.02
C LYS A 171 -17.94 -11.86 5.48
N ALA A 172 -17.89 -12.90 4.64
CA ALA A 172 -18.30 -14.25 5.00
C ALA A 172 -17.50 -14.82 6.20
N GLN A 173 -16.29 -14.30 6.45
CA GLN A 173 -15.45 -14.67 7.59
C GLN A 173 -15.63 -13.76 8.82
N ASN A 174 -16.59 -12.83 8.80
CA ASN A 174 -16.81 -11.80 9.82
C ASN A 174 -15.60 -10.85 10.03
N LEU A 175 -14.73 -10.73 9.03
CA LEU A 175 -13.53 -9.90 9.08
C LEU A 175 -13.73 -8.49 8.53
N VAL A 176 -14.87 -8.16 7.92
CA VAL A 176 -15.10 -6.80 7.40
C VAL A 176 -15.60 -5.87 8.51
N ARG A 177 -15.04 -4.66 8.55
CA ARG A 177 -15.53 -3.51 9.31
C ARG A 177 -15.82 -2.39 8.31
N GLN A 178 -17.09 -2.09 8.09
CA GLN A 178 -17.52 -1.12 7.10
C GLN A 178 -17.75 0.24 7.74
N ILE A 179 -17.27 1.30 7.08
CA ILE A 179 -17.57 2.69 7.42
C ILE A 179 -18.12 3.40 6.17
N SER A 180 -19.07 4.31 6.35
CA SER A 180 -19.52 5.18 5.28
C SER A 180 -18.54 6.34 5.13
N ALA A 181 -18.13 6.64 3.90
CA ALA A 181 -17.32 7.81 3.57
C ALA A 181 -18.09 8.85 2.76
N VAL A 182 -19.41 8.88 2.87
CA VAL A 182 -20.24 9.92 2.23
C VAL A 182 -19.99 11.30 2.87
N THR A 183 -19.70 11.32 4.16
CA THR A 183 -19.50 12.50 5.01
C THR A 183 -18.10 13.12 4.87
N SER A 184 -17.82 14.16 5.66
CA SER A 184 -16.51 14.82 5.72
C SER A 184 -15.42 13.90 6.28
N ALA A 185 -14.15 14.17 5.97
CA ALA A 185 -13.04 13.36 6.48
C ALA A 185 -12.96 13.35 8.02
N GLU A 186 -13.39 14.43 8.67
CA GLU A 186 -13.45 14.54 10.13
C GLU A 186 -14.56 13.64 10.70
N GLU A 187 -15.76 13.67 10.12
CA GLU A 187 -16.88 12.81 10.52
C GLU A 187 -16.65 11.32 10.24
N VAL A 188 -15.79 10.99 9.27
CA VAL A 188 -15.39 9.60 9.03
C VAL A 188 -14.34 9.13 10.05
N PHE A 189 -13.56 10.06 10.60
CA PHE A 189 -12.46 9.75 11.51
C PHE A 189 -12.92 9.58 12.97
N PHE A 190 -13.95 10.31 13.39
CA PHE A 190 -14.53 10.27 14.74
C PHE A 190 -15.76 9.38 14.82
#